data_AF-A0A7V9JXF0-F1
#
_entry.id   AF-A0A7V9JXF0-F1
#
_cell.length_a   1.000
_cell.length_b   1.000
_cell.length_c   1.000
_cell.angle_alpha   90.00
_cell.angle_beta   90.00
_cell.angle_gamma   90.00
#
_symmetry.space_group_name_H-M   'P 1'
#
loop_
_entity.id
_entity.type
_entity.pdbx_description
1 polymer ?
#
loop_
_entity_poly.entity_id
_entity_poly.type
_entity_poly.pdbx_seq_one_letter_code
_entity_poly.pdbx_strand_id
1 'polypeptide(L)'
;LPDALGRGDREVLHRAAHTLKSSNANMGARRLSKLCAELEGLCRDAIPDDASASIGHIVGERDRVERTLAARRQQLSSQPPASPSEARDHLVVPVEGVEDPFEPAQLEGSLVRRPQATHADVTIAAPGTL
;
A
#
# COMPACT_ATOMS: atom_id res chain seq x y z
N LEU A 1 3.72 -3.47 -1.57
CA LEU A 1 5.05 -4.10 -1.38
C LEU A 1 5.19 -5.42 -2.16
N PRO A 2 4.31 -6.43 -2.00
CA PRO A 2 4.42 -7.69 -2.73
C PRO A 2 4.42 -7.53 -4.26
N ASP A 3 3.53 -6.67 -4.79
CA ASP A 3 3.45 -6.43 -6.24
C ASP A 3 4.71 -5.77 -6.80
N ALA A 4 5.32 -4.85 -6.05
CA ALA A 4 6.54 -4.17 -6.45
C ALA A 4 7.73 -5.15 -6.44
N LEU A 5 7.78 -6.07 -5.48
CA LEU A 5 8.75 -7.16 -5.46
C LEU A 5 8.55 -8.11 -6.65
N GLY A 6 7.31 -8.52 -6.94
CA GLY A 6 7.00 -9.41 -8.07
C GLY A 6 7.34 -8.81 -9.44
N ARG A 7 7.39 -7.47 -9.55
CA ARG A 7 7.81 -6.74 -10.76
C ARG A 7 9.31 -6.41 -10.78
N GLY A 8 10.05 -6.69 -9.71
CA GLY A 8 11.45 -6.32 -9.60
C GLY A 8 11.66 -4.79 -9.58
N ASP A 9 10.69 -4.02 -9.09
CA ASP A 9 10.78 -2.56 -9.06
C ASP A 9 11.34 -2.05 -7.72
N ARG A 10 12.68 -1.94 -7.69
CA ARG A 10 13.45 -1.50 -6.52
C ARG A 10 13.03 -0.12 -6.03
N GLU A 11 12.85 0.81 -6.96
CA GLU A 11 12.55 2.20 -6.66
C GLU A 11 11.16 2.34 -6.02
N VAL A 12 10.18 1.58 -6.52
CA VAL A 12 8.86 1.51 -5.90
C VAL A 12 8.93 0.87 -4.52
N LEU A 13 9.70 -0.21 -4.34
CA LEU A 13 9.91 -0.82 -3.02
C LEU A 13 10.54 0.16 -2.01
N HIS A 14 11.60 0.86 -2.41
CA HIS A 14 12.28 1.84 -1.57
C HIS A 14 11.33 2.97 -1.15
N ARG A 15 10.62 3.60 -2.11
CA ARG A 15 9.67 4.68 -1.81
C ARG A 15 8.53 4.22 -0.92
N ALA A 16 7.95 3.05 -1.20
CA ALA A 16 6.87 2.50 -0.37
C ALA A 16 7.34 2.26 1.07
N ALA A 17 8.53 1.69 1.26
CA ALA A 17 9.11 1.47 2.58
C ALA A 17 9.35 2.81 3.32
N HIS A 18 9.87 3.82 2.62
CA HIS A 18 10.08 5.16 3.18
C HIS A 18 8.78 5.82 3.67
N THR A 19 7.73 5.81 2.85
CA THR A 19 6.42 6.37 3.22
C THR A 19 5.85 5.63 4.42
N LEU A 20 5.84 4.29 4.39
CA LEU A 20 5.31 3.47 5.48
C LEU A 20 6.08 3.65 6.79
N LYS A 21 7.40 3.80 6.75
CA LYS A 21 8.23 4.10 7.93
C LYS A 21 7.71 5.33 8.67
N SER A 22 7.50 6.43 7.96
CA SER A 22 7.07 7.71 8.53
C SER A 22 5.63 7.64 9.05
N SER A 23 4.71 7.06 8.27
CA SER A 23 3.31 6.89 8.69
C SER A 23 3.20 6.04 9.96
N ASN A 24 3.94 4.92 10.02
CA ASN A 24 3.95 4.06 11.20
C ASN A 24 4.60 4.72 12.42
N ALA A 25 5.63 5.53 12.23
CA ALA A 25 6.24 6.30 13.32
C ALA A 25 5.26 7.30 13.93
N ASN A 26 4.51 8.01 13.07
CA ASN A 26 3.52 9.01 13.51
C ASN A 26 2.39 8.38 14.33
N MET A 27 1.98 7.15 13.99
CA MET A 27 0.96 6.39 14.73
C MET A 27 1.52 5.67 15.98
N GLY A 28 2.82 5.80 16.27
CA GLY A 28 3.46 5.11 17.38
C GLY A 28 3.73 3.62 17.16
N ALA A 29 3.54 3.09 15.94
CA ALA A 29 3.82 1.71 15.56
C ALA A 29 5.34 1.48 15.36
N ARG A 30 6.11 1.63 16.43
CA ARG A 30 7.58 1.68 16.41
C ARG A 30 8.24 0.47 15.76
N ARG A 31 7.72 -0.74 16.01
CA ARG A 31 8.27 -1.98 15.43
C ARG A 31 8.04 -2.04 13.91
N LEU A 32 6.84 -1.69 13.44
CA LEU A 32 6.53 -1.57 12.02
C LEU A 32 7.41 -0.54 11.32
N SER A 33 7.58 0.63 11.95
CA SER A 33 8.46 1.68 11.43
C SER A 33 9.90 1.19 11.26
N LYS A 34 10.43 0.45 12.25
CA LYS A 34 11.77 -0.14 12.19
C LYS A 34 11.92 -1.14 11.04
N LEU A 35 10.97 -2.07 10.88
CA LEU A 35 11.00 -3.04 9.79
C LEU A 35 10.93 -2.36 8.40
N CYS A 36 10.15 -1.29 8.28
CA CYS A 36 10.11 -0.49 7.05
C CYS A 36 11.44 0.22 6.78
N ALA A 37 12.11 0.75 7.81
CA ALA A 37 13.43 1.38 7.67
C ALA A 37 14.51 0.38 7.25
N GLU A 38 14.44 -0.86 7.74
CA GLU A 38 15.33 -1.95 7.32
C GLU A 38 15.14 -2.28 5.83
N LEU A 39 13.89 -2.47 5.38
CA LEU A 39 13.60 -2.71 3.97
C LEU A 39 13.99 -1.52 3.06
N GLU A 40 13.73 -0.28 3.50
CA GLU A 40 14.17 0.93 2.81
C GLU A 40 15.69 0.94 2.62
N GLY A 41 16.44 0.61 3.68
CA GLY A 41 17.90 0.51 3.64
C GLY A 41 18.39 -0.54 2.64
N LEU A 42 17.78 -1.73 2.64
CA LEU A 42 18.16 -2.81 1.74
C LEU A 42 17.88 -2.50 0.26
N CYS A 43 16.82 -1.74 -0.03
CA CYS A 43 16.43 -1.36 -1.39
C CYS A 43 17.22 -0.16 -1.96
N ARG A 44 18.22 0.36 -1.25
CA ARG A 44 18.98 1.54 -1.67
C ARG A 44 19.76 1.28 -2.97
N ASP A 45 20.45 0.14 -3.06
CA ASP A 45 21.39 -0.15 -4.15
C ASP A 45 20.89 -1.24 -5.10
N ALA A 46 20.24 -2.28 -4.55
CA ALA A 46 19.68 -3.41 -5.30
C ALA A 46 18.39 -3.92 -4.64
N ILE A 47 17.65 -4.80 -5.31
CA ILE A 47 16.61 -5.57 -4.62
C ILE A 47 17.33 -6.66 -3.84
N PRO A 48 17.21 -6.72 -2.51
CA PRO A 48 17.87 -7.75 -1.73
C PRO A 48 17.20 -9.10 -2.01
N ASP A 49 17.99 -10.17 -2.03
CA ASP A 49 17.47 -11.54 -2.16
C ASP A 49 16.45 -11.86 -1.04
N ASP A 50 16.66 -11.28 0.14
CA ASP A 50 15.79 -11.42 1.32
C ASP A 50 14.58 -10.47 1.33
N ALA A 51 14.32 -9.70 0.27
CA ALA A 51 13.20 -8.74 0.21
C ALA A 51 11.85 -9.41 0.57
N SER A 52 11.65 -10.63 0.09
CA SER A 52 10.42 -11.41 0.36
C SER A 52 10.24 -11.68 1.85
N ALA A 53 11.31 -12.10 2.53
CA ALA A 53 11.29 -12.35 3.97
C ALA A 53 11.05 -11.07 4.77
N SER A 54 11.73 -9.97 4.40
CA SER A 54 11.52 -8.66 5.02
C SER A 54 10.07 -8.16 4.86
N ILE A 55 9.48 -8.30 3.66
CA ILE A 55 8.07 -7.96 3.43
C ILE A 55 7.15 -8.86 4.26
N GLY A 56 7.45 -10.16 4.37
CA GLY A 56 6.73 -11.09 5.22
C GLY A 56 6.71 -10.66 6.69
N HIS A 57 7.84 -10.20 7.23
CA HIS A 57 7.92 -9.66 8.59
C HIS A 57 7.08 -8.39 8.77
N ILE A 58 7.09 -7.48 7.79
CA ILE A 58 6.27 -6.26 7.81
C ILE A 58 4.77 -6.61 7.85
N VAL A 59 4.33 -7.52 6.97
CA VAL A 59 2.93 -7.97 6.92
C VAL A 59 2.53 -8.65 8.23
N GLY A 60 3.35 -9.56 8.75
CA GLY A 60 3.06 -10.25 10.00
C GLY A 60 2.95 -9.31 11.21
N GLU A 61 3.80 -8.30 11.30
CA GLU A 61 3.69 -7.29 12.37
C GLU A 61 2.47 -6.39 12.18
N ARG A 62 2.10 -6.06 10.94
CA ARG A 62 0.89 -5.27 10.65
C ARG A 62 -0.34 -6.01 11.14
N ASP A 63 -0.48 -7.27 10.75
CA ASP A 63 -1.62 -8.10 11.15
C ASP A 63 -1.67 -8.28 12.68
N ARG A 64 -0.51 -8.35 13.35
CA ARG A 64 -0.43 -8.35 14.83
C ARG A 64 -0.96 -7.04 15.42
N VAL A 65 -0.54 -5.88 14.88
CA VAL A 65 -1.00 -4.57 15.35
C VAL A 65 -2.50 -4.41 15.13
N GLU A 66 -3.00 -4.73 13.95
CA GLU A 66 -4.43 -4.67 13.61
C GLU A 66 -5.29 -5.50 14.56
N ARG A 67 -4.90 -6.77 14.81
CA ARG A 67 -5.60 -7.64 15.77
C ARG A 67 -5.60 -7.05 17.18
N THR A 68 -4.47 -6.49 17.61
CA THR A 68 -4.35 -5.89 18.95
C THR A 68 -5.25 -4.66 19.08
N LEU A 69 -5.26 -3.79 18.07
CA LEU A 69 -6.10 -2.58 18.05
C LEU A 69 -7.59 -2.94 17.98
N ALA A 70 -7.97 -3.93 17.16
CA ALA A 70 -9.34 -4.40 17.08
C ALA A 70 -9.85 -4.94 18.42
N ALA A 71 -9.06 -5.79 19.08
CA ALA A 71 -9.37 -6.31 20.40
C ALA A 71 -9.48 -5.18 21.44
N ARG A 72 -8.57 -4.19 21.39
CA ARG A 72 -8.60 -3.04 22.31
C ARG A 72 -9.84 -2.17 22.09
N ARG A 73 -10.20 -1.91 20.83
CA ARG A 73 -11.42 -1.18 20.47
C ARG A 73 -12.67 -1.89 21.00
N GLN A 74 -12.72 -3.22 20.86
CA GLN A 74 -13.84 -4.01 21.37
C GLN A 74 -13.96 -3.93 22.89
N GLN A 75 -12.83 -4.07 23.61
CA GLN A 75 -12.80 -3.90 25.07
C GLN A 75 -13.37 -2.54 25.50
N LEU A 76 -12.89 -1.45 24.87
CA LEU A 76 -13.35 -0.10 25.16
C LEU A 76 -14.85 0.08 24.87
N SER A 77 -15.36 -0.53 23.80
CA SER A 77 -16.80 -0.48 23.48
C SER A 77 -17.68 -1.32 24.42
N SER A 78 -17.13 -2.37 25.03
CA SER A 78 -17.86 -3.28 25.92
C SER A 78 -17.83 -2.85 27.39
N GLN A 79 -17.02 -1.85 27.74
CA GLN A 79 -16.88 -1.37 29.11
C GLN A 79 -17.98 -0.32 29.38
N PRO A 80 -18.88 -0.55 30.36
CA PRO A 80 -19.78 0.51 30.82
C PRO A 80 -18.94 1.68 31.37
N PRO A 81 -19.38 2.94 31.23
CA PRO A 81 -18.65 4.06 31.83
C PRO A 81 -18.49 3.79 33.33
N ALA A 82 -17.25 3.85 33.83
CA ALA A 82 -16.95 3.52 35.22
C ALA A 82 -17.51 4.59 36.19
N SER A 83 -18.00 5.73 35.67
CA SER A 83 -18.70 6.76 36.43
C SER A 83 -19.63 7.66 35.59
N PRO A 84 -20.68 8.28 36.18
CA PRO A 84 -21.55 9.26 35.49
C PRO A 84 -20.82 10.49 34.93
N SER A 85 -19.64 10.83 35.47
CA SER A 85 -18.80 11.92 34.97
C SER A 85 -18.06 11.56 33.68
N GLU A 86 -17.71 10.28 33.45
CA GLU A 86 -17.03 9.81 32.22
C GLU A 86 -18.00 9.70 31.03
N ALA A 87 -19.29 9.45 31.29
CA ALA A 87 -20.33 9.43 30.26
C ALA A 87 -20.48 10.77 29.51
N ARG A 88 -20.03 11.89 30.09
CA ARG A 88 -20.06 13.21 29.45
C ARG A 88 -18.93 13.44 28.44
N ASP A 89 -17.81 12.72 28.55
CA ASP A 89 -16.67 12.79 27.61
C ASP A 89 -16.81 11.80 26.44
N HIS A 90 -17.67 10.78 26.58
CA HIS A 90 -17.92 9.79 25.53
C HIS A 90 -19.02 10.22 24.55
N LEU A 91 -18.99 11.47 24.07
CA LEU A 91 -19.69 11.80 22.82
C LEU A 91 -18.98 11.06 21.68
N VAL A 92 -19.29 9.78 21.55
CA VAL A 92 -19.00 8.98 20.36
C VAL A 92 -19.83 9.62 19.27
N VAL A 93 -19.23 10.55 18.52
CA VAL A 93 -19.77 10.93 17.22
C VAL A 93 -19.76 9.67 16.37
N PRO A 94 -20.92 9.20 15.86
CA PRO A 94 -20.91 8.16 14.86
C PRO A 94 -20.09 8.70 13.68
N VAL A 95 -19.01 8.00 13.34
CA VAL A 95 -18.29 8.28 12.09
C VAL A 95 -19.16 7.72 10.97
N GLU A 96 -20.23 8.42 10.65
CA GLU A 96 -20.97 8.18 9.41
C GLU A 96 -20.08 8.59 8.24
N GLY A 97 -19.76 7.64 7.36
CA GLY A 97 -19.16 7.94 6.06
C GLY A 97 -17.64 7.88 5.96
N VAL A 98 -16.95 6.88 6.53
CA VAL A 98 -15.68 6.45 5.93
C VAL A 98 -16.05 5.45 4.83
N GLU A 99 -16.33 5.97 3.64
CA GLU A 99 -16.35 5.14 2.45
C GLU A 99 -14.91 4.66 2.21
N ASP A 100 -14.72 3.35 2.21
CA ASP A 100 -13.44 2.70 1.94
C ASP A 100 -12.90 3.19 0.58
N PRO A 101 -11.76 3.89 0.50
CA PRO A 101 -11.25 4.41 -0.77
C PRO A 101 -10.53 3.33 -1.59
N PHE A 102 -10.76 2.04 -1.29
CA PHE A 102 -10.15 0.94 -2.01
C PHE A 102 -11.22 -0.01 -2.56
N GLU A 103 -11.96 0.50 -3.56
CA GLU A 103 -12.60 -0.35 -4.56
C GLU A 103 -11.50 -1.23 -5.19
N PRO A 104 -11.50 -2.57 -4.98
CA PRO A 104 -10.60 -3.45 -5.68
C PRO A 104 -11.03 -3.42 -7.15
N ALA A 105 -10.22 -2.80 -8.01
CA ALA A 105 -10.45 -2.77 -9.45
C ALA A 105 -10.91 -4.16 -9.93
N GLN A 106 -12.19 -4.26 -10.26
CA GLN A 106 -12.81 -5.43 -10.87
C GLN A 106 -12.09 -5.71 -12.18
N LEU A 107 -11.14 -6.65 -12.14
CA LEU A 107 -10.55 -7.29 -13.29
C LEU A 107 -11.55 -8.32 -13.82
N GLU A 108 -12.62 -7.85 -14.45
CA GLU A 108 -13.57 -8.69 -15.19
C GLU A 108 -13.81 -8.09 -16.58
N GLY A 109 -13.94 -8.98 -17.55
CA GLY A 109 -13.59 -8.75 -18.95
C GLY A 109 -14.31 -7.62 -19.68
N SER A 110 -13.57 -6.93 -20.56
CA SER A 110 -14.12 -6.55 -21.86
C SER A 110 -13.06 -6.35 -22.92
N LEU A 111 -13.18 -7.22 -23.92
CA LEU A 111 -12.58 -7.22 -25.22
C LEU A 111 -12.80 -5.87 -25.94
N VAL A 112 -11.81 -4.96 -25.90
CA VAL A 112 -11.75 -3.85 -26.87
C VAL A 112 -10.87 -4.28 -28.04
N ARG A 113 -11.52 -4.64 -29.15
CA ARG A 113 -10.86 -4.88 -30.44
C ARG A 113 -10.04 -3.65 -30.84
N ARG A 114 -8.75 -3.85 -31.12
CA ARG A 114 -7.95 -2.88 -31.86
C ARG A 114 -8.31 -2.96 -33.36
N PRO A 115 -8.56 -1.86 -34.06
CA PRO A 115 -8.65 -1.88 -35.52
C PRO A 115 -7.27 -2.19 -36.11
N GLN A 116 -7.26 -3.08 -37.10
CA GLN A 116 -6.10 -3.44 -37.89
C GLN A 116 -5.75 -2.28 -38.84
N ALA A 117 -4.51 -1.80 -38.79
CA ALA A 117 -3.95 -0.97 -39.85
C ALA A 117 -3.38 -1.90 -40.93
N THR A 118 -3.98 -1.82 -42.10
CA THR A 118 -3.62 -2.55 -43.32
C THR A 118 -2.27 -2.06 -43.86
N HIS A 119 -1.42 -3.02 -44.21
CA HIS A 119 -0.22 -2.83 -45.03
C HIS A 119 -0.58 -2.38 -46.45
N ALA A 120 0.05 -1.31 -46.93
CA ALA A 120 0.37 -1.00 -48.33
C ALA A 120 1.10 0.35 -48.32
N ASP A 121 2.13 0.66 -49.08
CA ASP A 121 3.09 -0.03 -49.94
C ASP A 121 4.27 0.96 -50.05
N VAL A 122 5.47 0.46 -50.33
CA VAL A 122 6.70 1.23 -50.49
C VAL A 122 6.65 2.00 -51.81
N THR A 123 7.07 3.27 -51.85
CA THR A 123 7.70 3.83 -53.05
C THR A 123 8.79 4.83 -52.67
N ILE A 124 10.01 4.49 -53.08
CA ILE A 124 11.26 5.24 -53.01
C ILE A 124 11.29 6.25 -54.17
N ALA A 125 11.69 7.50 -53.92
CA ALA A 125 12.35 8.35 -54.91
C ALA A 125 13.10 9.53 -54.26
N ALA A 126 14.44 9.45 -54.22
CA ALA A 126 15.33 10.60 -54.40
C ALA A 126 15.39 10.92 -55.92
N PRO A 127 16.05 11.99 -56.44
CA PRO A 127 16.99 12.94 -55.82
C PRO A 127 16.75 14.42 -56.24
N GLY A 128 17.62 15.37 -55.86
CA GLY A 128 17.74 16.62 -56.62
C GLY A 128 18.25 17.86 -55.86
N THR A 129 19.53 18.13 -56.04
CA THR A 129 20.27 19.37 -55.87
C THR A 129 19.53 20.64 -56.34
N LEU A 130 19.64 21.74 -55.59
CA LEU A 130 20.22 23.04 -55.99
C LEU A 130 20.31 23.99 -54.80
#